data_AF-A0A352SVL8-F1
#
_entry.id   AF-A0A352SVL8-F1
#
_cell.length_a   1.000
_cell.length_b   1.000
_cell.length_c   1.000
_cell.angle_alpha   90.00
_cell.angle_beta   90.00
_cell.angle_gamma   90.00
#
_symmetry.space_group_name_H-M   'P 1'
#
loop_
_entity.id
_entity.type
_entity.pdbx_description
1 polymer ?
#
loop_
_entity_poly.entity_id
_entity_poly.type
_entity_poly.pdbx_seq_one_letter_code
_entity_poly.pdbx_strand_id
1 'polypeptide(L)'
;MMKKLVSLLLVLLLVTSLFGCAKPADSQPKTEAVKLTGTAEGFGGEVKVTVTKEGDKITKVEPVGEKETPGIGSNAIDQLPAKMVEKNSADVEVISGATITSKAIIYAVNNALDPAKFPYPVAKEEPKKEEPKTEAPKGEAGSIAKIGLGQNISIGKSKDATADATATAQADVTIAAVGFDADGKVASVTVDVAQTKVAFDKDMKVTSDRAAEVKSKKDLGPDYGMVKASSIGKEWFEQMEAFENWMIGKTAAEIAGLKVKERDESHKNVPDVPELTSSVTITVESYIAAVEEAWKNAEDAHGAEKVGLGVETHIGSSKDKAADVKPVAQMDTYMTAVALDKDGKVVKSIVDVAQVKVNYDENGVVTSDKTAEIKTKQELKEGYGMVKASSIGKEWFEQMAAFEEWMIGKTAAEIAGLKVKERDASHKAVPDVPELTSSVTITVDGYQSVVAEAIENAR
;
A
#
# COMPACT_ATOMS: atom_id res chain seq x y z
N MET A 1 -56.86 73.25 -6.83
CA MET A 1 -57.08 72.48 -8.08
C MET A 1 -56.00 72.93 -9.05
N MET A 2 -55.10 72.15 -9.66
CA MET A 2 -54.79 70.72 -9.82
C MET A 2 -53.26 70.72 -10.09
N LYS A 3 -52.39 70.12 -9.26
CA LYS A 3 -51.99 68.70 -9.26
C LYS A 3 -52.05 68.04 -10.65
N LYS A 4 -50.86 67.72 -11.18
CA LYS A 4 -50.46 66.77 -12.25
C LYS A 4 -49.58 67.51 -13.27
N LEU A 5 -48.26 67.65 -13.07
CA LEU A 5 -47.27 66.66 -12.63
C LEU A 5 -47.22 65.50 -13.64
N VAL A 6 -45.98 65.19 -14.03
CA VAL A 6 -45.56 63.96 -14.72
C VAL A 6 -45.80 63.97 -16.23
N SER A 7 -44.81 64.43 -17.01
CA SER A 7 -44.15 63.57 -18.00
C SER A 7 -43.05 64.35 -18.73
N LEU A 8 -41.82 63.83 -18.63
CA LEU A 8 -40.75 63.93 -19.64
C LEU A 8 -40.48 65.32 -20.27
N LEU A 9 -39.49 66.03 -19.73
CA LEU A 9 -38.40 66.74 -20.45
C LEU A 9 -37.86 67.90 -19.58
N LEU A 10 -37.30 67.59 -18.41
CA LEU A 10 -36.44 68.55 -17.68
C LEU A 10 -35.60 67.82 -16.63
N VAL A 11 -34.99 66.68 -17.01
CA VAL A 11 -34.03 65.92 -16.19
C VAL A 11 -32.63 66.07 -16.80
N LEU A 12 -32.27 67.29 -17.18
CA LEU A 12 -30.91 67.65 -17.57
C LEU A 12 -30.75 69.16 -17.33
N LEU A 13 -29.87 69.51 -16.38
CA LEU A 13 -29.46 70.87 -15.94
C LEU A 13 -30.35 71.63 -14.93
N LEU A 14 -30.05 71.43 -13.64
CA LEU A 14 -30.12 72.40 -12.53
C LEU A 14 -29.46 71.71 -11.32
N VAL A 15 -28.17 71.83 -11.01
CA VAL A 15 -27.40 73.00 -10.51
C VAL A 15 -28.11 73.74 -9.37
N THR A 16 -27.90 73.24 -8.15
CA THR A 16 -27.83 73.96 -6.86
C THR A 16 -27.04 73.05 -5.89
N SER A 17 -25.80 73.34 -5.47
CA SER A 17 -25.28 74.41 -4.61
C SER A 17 -25.38 74.12 -3.10
N LEU A 18 -24.20 74.14 -2.44
CA LEU A 18 -23.92 74.57 -1.05
C LEU A 18 -24.25 73.55 0.06
N PHE A 19 -23.47 73.30 1.13
CA PHE A 19 -22.29 73.90 1.78
C PHE A 19 -21.69 72.82 2.72
N GLY A 20 -20.38 72.82 2.99
CA GLY A 20 -19.85 72.14 4.19
C GLY A 20 -18.41 71.65 4.08
N CYS A 21 -17.47 72.38 4.68
CA CYS A 21 -16.07 72.00 4.85
C CYS A 21 -15.92 70.61 5.51
N ALA A 22 -15.13 69.73 4.90
CA ALA A 22 -14.47 68.63 5.60
C ALA A 22 -13.08 68.40 4.98
N LYS A 23 -12.07 68.55 5.84
CA LYS A 23 -10.68 68.05 5.84
C LYS A 23 -10.06 67.53 4.51
N PRO A 24 -8.82 67.89 4.16
CA PRO A 24 -8.10 67.20 3.09
C PRO A 24 -8.00 65.72 3.45
N ALA A 25 -8.60 64.87 2.62
CA ALA A 25 -8.39 63.44 2.69
C ALA A 25 -6.91 63.20 2.37
N ASP A 26 -6.20 62.67 3.35
CA ASP A 26 -4.86 62.13 3.22
C ASP A 26 -4.76 61.36 1.90
N SER A 27 -3.88 61.82 1.02
CA SER A 27 -3.26 60.95 0.04
C SER A 27 -2.57 59.84 0.82
N GLN A 28 -3.28 58.71 1.04
CA GLN A 28 -2.69 57.53 1.64
C GLN A 28 -1.41 57.23 0.85
N PRO A 29 -0.25 57.10 1.53
CA PRO A 29 0.96 56.67 0.86
C PRO A 29 0.65 55.33 0.20
N LYS A 30 0.82 55.23 -1.12
CA LYS A 30 0.85 53.95 -1.81
C LYS A 30 1.89 53.11 -1.09
N THR A 31 1.43 52.12 -0.33
CA THR A 31 2.31 51.24 0.41
C THR A 31 3.00 50.39 -0.64
N GLU A 32 4.28 50.64 -0.87
CA GLU A 32 5.04 49.90 -1.87
C GLU A 32 5.04 48.41 -1.51
N ALA A 33 4.79 47.57 -2.51
CA ALA A 33 4.78 46.13 -2.32
C ALA A 33 6.21 45.63 -2.04
N VAL A 34 6.41 44.96 -0.90
CA VAL A 34 7.68 44.38 -0.47
C VAL A 34 7.65 42.87 -0.70
N LYS A 35 8.69 42.34 -1.36
CA LYS A 35 8.89 40.90 -1.51
C LYS A 35 9.90 40.40 -0.49
N LEU A 36 9.54 39.35 0.23
CA LEU A 36 10.35 38.68 1.23
C LEU A 36 10.48 37.22 0.84
N THR A 37 11.66 36.64 0.99
CA THR A 37 11.90 35.23 0.69
C THR A 37 12.26 34.52 1.98
N GLY A 38 11.64 33.37 2.20
CA GLY A 38 12.00 32.49 3.29
C GLY A 38 12.11 31.05 2.83
N THR A 39 12.77 30.25 3.65
CA THR A 39 13.19 28.90 3.30
C THR A 39 12.97 27.97 4.48
N ALA A 40 12.58 26.73 4.19
CA ALA A 40 12.43 25.66 5.17
C ALA A 40 12.73 24.31 4.52
N GLU A 41 13.05 23.31 5.33
CA GLU A 41 13.17 21.94 4.87
C GLU A 41 11.77 21.32 4.70
N GLY A 42 11.46 20.83 3.50
CA GLY A 42 10.26 20.09 3.13
C GLY A 42 10.44 18.56 3.20
N PHE A 43 9.53 17.82 2.60
CA PHE A 43 9.59 16.35 2.58
C PHE A 43 10.63 15.83 1.57
N GLY A 44 10.67 16.45 0.39
CA GLY A 44 11.59 16.12 -0.69
C GLY A 44 12.85 16.99 -0.75
N GLY A 45 12.93 18.01 0.10
CA GLY A 45 14.07 18.91 0.22
C GLY A 45 13.64 20.34 0.52
N GLU A 46 14.54 21.28 0.26
CA GLU A 46 14.30 22.71 0.49
C GLU A 46 13.02 23.21 -0.23
N VAL A 47 12.15 23.87 0.55
CA VAL A 47 10.99 24.63 0.06
C VAL A 47 11.29 26.12 0.25
N LYS A 48 11.33 26.85 -0.87
CA LYS A 48 11.52 28.30 -0.90
C LYS A 48 10.19 29.00 -1.10
N VAL A 49 9.87 29.98 -0.28
CA VAL A 49 8.62 30.73 -0.37
C VAL A 49 8.90 32.21 -0.58
N THR A 50 8.25 32.80 -1.58
CA THR A 50 8.22 34.26 -1.78
C THR A 50 6.91 34.82 -1.26
N VAL A 51 6.98 35.75 -0.31
CA VAL A 51 5.83 36.46 0.27
C VAL A 51 5.84 37.89 -0.24
N THR A 52 4.74 38.36 -0.82
CA THR A 52 4.55 39.77 -1.19
C THR A 52 3.61 40.42 -0.18
N LYS A 53 4.01 41.58 0.37
CA LYS A 53 3.21 42.35 1.32
C LYS A 53 3.07 43.82 0.93
N GLU A 54 1.94 44.43 1.27
CA GLU A 54 1.70 45.88 1.23
C GLU A 54 1.40 46.34 2.66
N GLY A 55 2.38 46.95 3.32
CA GLY A 55 2.31 47.19 4.76
C GLY A 55 2.28 45.88 5.56
N ASP A 56 1.24 45.70 6.38
CA ASP A 56 1.01 44.48 7.18
C ASP A 56 0.11 43.46 6.47
N LYS A 57 -0.29 43.73 5.22
CA LYS A 57 -1.16 42.86 4.43
C LYS A 57 -0.33 41.97 3.49
N ILE A 58 -0.45 40.66 3.64
CA ILE A 58 0.06 39.65 2.72
C ILE A 58 -0.85 39.64 1.48
N THR A 59 -0.30 39.96 0.32
CA THR A 59 -1.01 40.00 -0.95
C THR A 59 -0.72 38.79 -1.83
N LYS A 60 0.40 38.10 -1.60
CA LYS A 60 0.78 36.90 -2.35
C LYS A 60 1.72 35.99 -1.55
N VAL A 61 1.57 34.68 -1.72
CA VAL A 61 2.49 33.65 -1.21
C VAL A 61 2.80 32.71 -2.38
N GLU A 62 4.08 32.44 -2.63
CA GLU A 62 4.55 31.63 -3.78
C GLU A 62 5.58 30.60 -3.31
N PRO A 63 5.14 29.39 -2.90
CA PRO A 63 6.02 28.30 -2.55
C PRO A 63 6.57 27.59 -3.80
N VAL A 64 7.85 27.24 -3.74
CA VAL A 64 8.58 26.44 -4.73
C VAL A 64 9.26 25.29 -3.99
N GLY A 65 8.84 24.07 -4.29
CA GLY A 65 9.39 22.83 -3.73
C GLY A 65 9.52 21.78 -4.83
N GLU A 66 10.51 21.93 -5.71
CA GLU A 66 10.67 21.11 -6.92
C GLU A 66 10.86 19.62 -6.64
N LYS A 67 11.33 19.28 -5.43
CA LYS A 67 11.56 17.90 -5.01
C LYS A 67 10.42 17.31 -4.19
N GLU A 68 9.38 18.08 -3.89
CA GLU A 68 8.22 17.57 -3.16
C GLU A 68 7.48 16.50 -3.97
N THR A 69 6.90 15.52 -3.28
CA THR A 69 6.24 14.39 -3.93
C THR A 69 5.05 14.87 -4.78
N PRO A 70 5.04 14.61 -6.10
CA PRO A 70 3.91 14.97 -6.97
C PRO A 70 2.61 14.32 -6.50
N GLY A 71 1.51 15.08 -6.46
CA GLY A 71 0.20 14.60 -6.03
C GLY A 71 0.02 14.52 -4.51
N ILE A 72 1.07 14.71 -3.71
CA ILE A 72 1.02 14.78 -2.24
C ILE A 72 1.50 16.15 -1.77
N GLY A 73 2.80 16.43 -1.88
CA GLY A 73 3.39 17.70 -1.47
C GLY A 73 2.92 18.88 -2.33
N SER A 74 2.64 18.63 -3.61
CA SER A 74 2.03 19.63 -4.51
C SER A 74 0.68 20.13 -3.98
N ASN A 75 -0.11 19.30 -3.29
CA ASN A 75 -1.39 19.74 -2.72
C ASN A 75 -1.21 20.85 -1.67
N ALA A 76 -0.12 20.81 -0.89
CA ALA A 76 0.19 21.87 0.06
C ALA A 76 0.67 23.15 -0.64
N ILE A 77 1.49 22.99 -1.69
CA ILE A 77 1.96 24.09 -2.55
C ILE A 77 0.79 24.82 -3.21
N ASP A 78 -0.22 24.09 -3.67
CA ASP A 78 -1.37 24.64 -4.39
C ASP A 78 -2.40 25.28 -3.46
N GLN A 79 -2.64 24.71 -2.28
CA GLN A 79 -3.78 25.11 -1.43
C GLN A 79 -3.43 26.11 -0.33
N LEU A 80 -2.25 26.02 0.28
CA LEU A 80 -1.90 26.88 1.42
C LEU A 80 -1.74 28.36 1.08
N PRO A 81 -1.19 28.76 -0.09
CA PRO A 81 -1.03 30.18 -0.42
C PRO A 81 -2.32 30.99 -0.33
N ALA A 82 -3.42 30.44 -0.86
CA ALA A 82 -4.72 31.11 -0.83
C ALA A 82 -5.21 31.30 0.61
N LYS A 83 -5.10 30.27 1.44
CA LYS A 83 -5.50 30.31 2.86
C LYS A 83 -4.69 31.33 3.66
N MET A 84 -3.40 31.44 3.39
CA MET A 84 -2.51 32.39 4.09
C MET A 84 -2.79 33.83 3.71
N VAL A 85 -3.08 34.09 2.42
CA VAL A 85 -3.50 35.41 1.94
C VAL A 85 -4.87 35.78 2.52
N GLU A 86 -5.83 34.85 2.54
CA GLU A 86 -7.16 35.07 3.10
C GLU A 86 -7.12 35.36 4.61
N LYS A 87 -6.36 34.57 5.37
CA LYS A 87 -6.22 34.75 6.83
C LYS A 87 -5.26 35.90 7.19
N ASN A 88 -4.53 36.45 6.22
CA ASN A 88 -3.43 37.39 6.42
C ASN A 88 -2.41 36.89 7.48
N SER A 89 -2.12 35.59 7.48
CA SER A 89 -1.29 34.93 8.50
C SER A 89 -0.72 33.61 7.98
N ALA A 90 0.47 33.25 8.46
CA ALA A 90 1.07 31.94 8.24
C ALA A 90 0.45 30.83 9.10
N ASP A 91 -0.30 31.19 10.15
CA ASP A 91 -1.00 30.25 11.03
C ASP A 91 -2.22 29.69 10.29
N VAL A 92 -2.05 28.65 9.47
CA VAL A 92 -3.14 27.98 8.75
C VAL A 92 -3.08 26.49 9.03
N GLU A 93 -4.22 25.81 8.91
CA GLU A 93 -4.26 24.37 9.07
C GLU A 93 -3.48 23.67 7.94
N VAL A 94 -2.76 22.62 8.32
CA VAL A 94 -2.03 21.77 7.38
C VAL A 94 -3.00 21.05 6.43
N ILE A 95 -2.54 20.73 5.23
CA ILE A 95 -3.31 19.92 4.28
C ILE A 95 -3.17 18.45 4.65
N SER A 96 -4.29 17.74 4.79
CA SER A 96 -4.32 16.30 5.05
C SER A 96 -3.53 15.55 3.97
N GLY A 97 -2.68 14.61 4.38
CA GLY A 97 -1.78 13.88 3.49
C GLY A 97 -0.49 14.63 3.13
N ALA A 98 -0.40 15.95 3.34
CA ALA A 98 0.77 16.78 2.99
C ALA A 98 1.33 17.54 4.20
N THR A 99 1.30 16.92 5.39
CA THR A 99 1.61 17.59 6.66
C THR A 99 3.02 18.16 6.73
N ILE A 100 4.03 17.43 6.24
CA ILE A 100 5.45 17.86 6.31
C ILE A 100 5.68 19.07 5.40
N THR A 101 5.28 18.97 4.13
CA THR A 101 5.29 20.09 3.17
C THR A 101 4.49 21.29 3.69
N SER A 102 3.34 21.04 4.31
CA SER A 102 2.51 22.10 4.89
C SER A 102 3.25 22.86 5.99
N LYS A 103 3.90 22.14 6.92
CA LYS A 103 4.72 22.74 7.98
C LYS A 103 5.92 23.49 7.41
N ALA A 104 6.55 22.97 6.36
CA ALA A 104 7.67 23.63 5.68
C ALA A 104 7.24 24.96 5.04
N ILE A 105 6.11 25.00 4.32
CA ILE A 105 5.57 26.23 3.74
C ILE A 105 5.23 27.23 4.85
N ILE A 106 4.55 26.80 5.93
CA ILE A 106 4.24 27.64 7.08
C ILE A 106 5.52 28.21 7.71
N TYR A 107 6.53 27.38 7.91
CA TYR A 107 7.81 27.82 8.46
C TYR A 107 8.52 28.80 7.52
N ALA A 108 8.59 28.51 6.23
CA ALA A 108 9.25 29.36 5.24
C ALA A 108 8.56 30.73 5.11
N VAL A 109 7.23 30.81 5.22
CA VAL A 109 6.52 32.10 5.31
C VAL A 109 6.90 32.85 6.58
N ASN A 110 6.94 32.17 7.73
CA ASN A 110 7.36 32.79 8.99
C ASN A 110 8.83 33.24 8.96
N ASN A 111 9.72 32.46 8.33
CA ASN A 111 11.12 32.82 8.06
C ASN A 111 11.22 34.03 7.13
N ALA A 112 10.36 34.15 6.11
CA ALA A 112 10.31 35.33 5.25
C ALA A 112 9.88 36.59 6.02
N LEU A 113 8.91 36.45 6.94
CA LEU A 113 8.32 37.56 7.68
C LEU A 113 9.17 38.00 8.89
N ASP A 114 9.81 37.05 9.57
CA ASP A 114 10.65 37.28 10.74
C ASP A 114 11.82 36.28 10.79
N PRO A 115 12.88 36.50 9.98
CA PRO A 115 14.02 35.60 9.91
C PRO A 115 14.77 35.46 11.25
N ALA A 116 14.66 36.45 12.15
CA ALA A 116 15.32 36.40 13.45
C ALA A 116 14.61 35.45 14.42
N LYS A 117 13.27 35.43 14.39
CA LYS A 117 12.45 34.51 15.19
C LYS A 117 12.35 33.12 14.56
N PHE A 118 12.49 33.03 13.24
CA PHE A 118 12.43 31.78 12.48
C PHE A 118 13.69 31.61 11.62
N PRO A 119 14.89 31.47 12.22
CA PRO A 119 16.13 31.40 11.46
C PRO A 119 16.24 30.11 10.64
N TYR A 120 16.69 30.24 9.39
CA TYR A 120 17.09 29.11 8.54
C TYR A 120 18.56 29.29 8.09
N PRO A 121 19.45 28.28 8.28
CA PRO A 121 19.19 27.00 8.91
C PRO A 121 18.89 27.17 10.41
N VAL A 122 17.95 26.37 10.93
CA VAL A 122 17.54 26.41 12.34
C VAL A 122 18.78 26.30 13.23
N ALA A 123 18.92 27.23 14.18
CA ALA A 123 20.02 27.20 15.14
C ALA A 123 20.02 25.84 15.85
N LYS A 124 21.16 25.13 15.76
CA LYS A 124 21.36 23.77 16.26
C LYS A 124 20.85 23.64 17.70
N GLU A 125 19.75 22.92 17.88
CA GLU A 125 19.61 22.05 19.05
C GLU A 125 20.81 21.10 19.03
N GLU A 126 21.43 20.83 20.18
CA GLU A 126 22.57 19.92 20.27
C GLU A 126 22.28 18.64 19.47
N PRO A 127 23.24 18.15 18.68
CA PRO A 127 22.98 17.02 17.81
C PRO A 127 22.59 15.84 18.69
N LYS A 128 21.30 15.47 18.65
CA LYS A 128 20.96 14.06 18.74
C LYS A 128 21.74 13.45 17.60
N LYS A 129 22.85 12.79 17.96
CA LYS A 129 23.75 12.08 17.06
C LYS A 129 22.90 11.47 15.96
N GLU A 130 22.93 12.08 14.78
CA GLU A 130 22.33 11.49 13.60
C GLU A 130 23.19 10.24 13.37
N GLU A 131 22.70 9.12 13.88
CA GLU A 131 23.10 7.85 13.30
C GLU A 131 22.78 7.97 11.82
N PRO A 132 23.73 7.62 10.94
CA PRO A 132 23.51 7.72 9.51
C PRO A 132 22.16 7.05 9.20
N LYS A 133 21.38 7.63 8.28
CA LYS A 133 20.39 6.86 7.52
C LYS A 133 21.16 5.77 6.79
N THR A 134 21.49 4.73 7.52
CA THR A 134 22.12 3.53 7.02
C THR A 134 20.93 2.79 6.46
N GLU A 135 20.64 3.01 5.18
CA GLU A 135 19.91 2.01 4.41
C GLU A 135 20.59 0.68 4.71
N ALA A 136 19.80 -0.35 5.06
CA ALA A 136 20.37 -1.65 5.34
C ALA A 136 21.24 -2.04 4.13
N PRO A 137 22.53 -2.35 4.33
CA PRO A 137 23.43 -2.60 3.22
C PRO A 137 22.84 -3.72 2.38
N LYS A 138 22.50 -3.40 1.12
CA LYS A 138 22.05 -4.41 0.16
C LYS A 138 23.23 -5.33 -0.10
N GLY A 139 23.06 -6.63 0.18
CA GLY A 139 24.10 -7.61 -0.14
C GLY A 139 24.37 -7.68 -1.65
N GLU A 140 25.48 -8.33 -2.02
CA GLU A 140 25.76 -8.59 -3.44
C GLU A 140 24.80 -9.66 -3.95
N ALA A 141 23.93 -9.28 -4.88
CA ALA A 141 22.99 -10.22 -5.52
C ALA A 141 23.73 -11.12 -6.52
N GLY A 142 23.63 -12.44 -6.33
CA GLY A 142 24.05 -13.43 -7.33
C GLY A 142 23.05 -13.54 -8.49
N SER A 143 23.44 -14.27 -9.55
CA SER A 143 22.51 -14.61 -10.63
C SER A 143 21.47 -15.62 -10.16
N ILE A 144 20.20 -15.43 -10.52
CA ILE A 144 19.12 -16.34 -10.15
C ILE A 144 19.31 -17.71 -10.82
N ALA A 145 19.35 -18.75 -10.00
CA ALA A 145 19.38 -20.15 -10.42
C ALA A 145 18.09 -20.90 -10.04
N LYS A 146 17.42 -20.47 -8.97
CA LYS A 146 16.17 -21.08 -8.48
C LYS A 146 15.12 -20.03 -8.12
N ILE A 147 13.86 -20.42 -8.15
CA ILE A 147 12.72 -19.64 -7.67
C ILE A 147 11.99 -20.40 -6.57
N GLY A 148 11.56 -19.71 -5.53
CA GLY A 148 10.71 -20.26 -4.47
C GLY A 148 9.49 -19.37 -4.21
N LEU A 149 8.40 -20.02 -3.82
CA LEU A 149 7.21 -19.39 -3.26
C LEU A 149 6.96 -20.00 -1.88
N GLY A 150 6.74 -19.15 -0.89
CA GLY A 150 6.46 -19.59 0.48
C GLY A 150 5.48 -18.68 1.18
N GLN A 151 4.86 -19.22 2.23
CA GLN A 151 3.79 -18.56 2.95
C GLN A 151 3.83 -18.85 4.45
N ASN A 152 3.21 -17.96 5.21
CA ASN A 152 2.87 -18.18 6.62
C ASN A 152 1.45 -17.63 6.88
N ILE A 153 0.56 -18.49 7.36
CA ILE A 153 -0.87 -18.19 7.50
C ILE A 153 -1.26 -18.17 8.97
N SER A 154 -1.94 -17.11 9.40
CA SER A 154 -2.49 -17.01 10.75
C SER A 154 -3.91 -16.47 10.77
N ILE A 155 -4.77 -17.09 11.57
CA ILE A 155 -6.10 -16.56 11.93
C ILE A 155 -6.16 -16.05 13.38
N GLY A 156 -5.01 -15.94 14.05
CA GLY A 156 -4.90 -15.66 15.49
C GLY A 156 -5.56 -14.36 15.93
N LYS A 157 -5.71 -13.40 15.02
CA LYS A 157 -6.37 -12.10 15.28
C LYS A 157 -7.88 -12.09 15.05
N SER A 158 -8.49 -13.22 14.66
CA SER A 158 -9.94 -13.34 14.57
C SER A 158 -10.59 -13.15 15.95
N LYS A 159 -11.66 -12.36 15.99
CA LYS A 159 -12.34 -11.94 17.22
C LYS A 159 -13.75 -12.51 17.29
N ASP A 160 -14.14 -12.87 18.51
CA ASP A 160 -15.50 -13.26 18.85
C ASP A 160 -16.41 -12.02 18.91
N ALA A 161 -17.71 -12.22 18.73
CA ALA A 161 -18.69 -11.22 19.13
C ALA A 161 -18.75 -11.10 20.66
N THR A 162 -18.95 -9.87 21.14
CA THR A 162 -19.16 -9.56 22.55
C THR A 162 -20.40 -8.70 22.72
N ALA A 163 -20.72 -8.29 23.94
CA ALA A 163 -21.82 -7.35 24.18
C ALA A 163 -21.63 -6.01 23.43
N ASP A 164 -20.38 -5.58 23.26
CA ASP A 164 -20.02 -4.25 22.76
C ASP A 164 -19.40 -4.26 21.35
N ALA A 165 -19.08 -5.42 20.80
CA ALA A 165 -18.43 -5.56 19.50
C ALA A 165 -19.01 -6.72 18.68
N THR A 166 -19.07 -6.57 17.37
CA THR A 166 -19.44 -7.67 16.46
C THR A 166 -18.24 -8.56 16.16
N ALA A 167 -18.52 -9.80 15.72
CA ALA A 167 -17.49 -10.72 15.30
C ALA A 167 -16.71 -10.17 14.09
N THR A 168 -15.42 -10.45 14.04
CA THR A 168 -14.55 -10.09 12.92
C THR A 168 -13.54 -11.20 12.68
N ALA A 169 -13.59 -11.83 11.52
CA ALA A 169 -12.54 -12.74 11.08
C ALA A 169 -11.36 -11.93 10.57
N GLN A 170 -10.15 -12.42 10.85
CA GLN A 170 -8.94 -11.92 10.23
C GLN A 170 -8.05 -13.10 9.85
N ALA A 171 -7.59 -13.12 8.60
CA ALA A 171 -6.48 -13.95 8.17
C ALA A 171 -5.33 -13.06 7.71
N ASP A 172 -4.15 -13.32 8.28
CA ASP A 172 -2.88 -12.76 7.84
C ASP A 172 -2.19 -13.85 7.01
N VAL A 173 -2.18 -13.70 5.69
CA VAL A 173 -1.41 -14.56 4.77
C VAL A 173 -0.16 -13.78 4.39
N THR A 174 0.99 -14.15 4.96
CA THR A 174 2.30 -13.62 4.57
C THR A 174 2.84 -14.46 3.41
N ILE A 175 3.33 -13.84 2.34
CA ILE A 175 3.83 -14.52 1.14
C ILE A 175 5.23 -14.00 0.80
N ALA A 176 6.12 -14.87 0.36
CA ALA A 176 7.44 -14.52 -0.16
C ALA A 176 7.67 -15.18 -1.54
N ALA A 177 7.97 -14.37 -2.56
CA ALA A 177 8.57 -14.84 -3.81
C ALA A 177 10.07 -14.55 -3.76
N VAL A 178 10.90 -15.58 -3.98
CA VAL A 178 12.35 -15.49 -3.75
C VAL A 178 13.10 -16.09 -4.94
N GLY A 179 14.03 -15.34 -5.51
CA GLY A 179 15.05 -15.87 -6.40
C GLY A 179 16.29 -16.23 -5.59
N PHE A 180 16.81 -17.44 -5.76
CA PHE A 180 18.05 -17.91 -5.13
C PHE A 180 19.15 -18.09 -6.17
N ASP A 181 20.39 -17.80 -5.79
CA ASP A 181 21.57 -18.12 -6.59
C ASP A 181 21.95 -19.61 -6.50
N ALA A 182 23.02 -20.00 -7.20
CA ALA A 182 23.50 -21.38 -7.24
C ALA A 182 23.99 -21.90 -5.88
N ASP A 183 24.37 -21.00 -4.96
CA ASP A 183 24.82 -21.33 -3.61
C ASP A 183 23.64 -21.35 -2.60
N GLY A 184 22.41 -21.07 -3.06
CA GLY A 184 21.22 -21.03 -2.21
C GLY A 184 21.08 -19.72 -1.41
N LYS A 185 21.78 -18.66 -1.81
CA LYS A 185 21.60 -17.32 -1.23
C LYS A 185 20.53 -16.56 -1.98
N VAL A 186 19.84 -15.66 -1.29
CA VAL A 186 18.81 -14.81 -1.86
C VAL A 186 19.45 -13.84 -2.86
N ALA A 187 19.05 -13.98 -4.13
CA ALA A 187 19.38 -13.06 -5.23
C ALA A 187 18.31 -11.97 -5.40
N SER A 188 17.04 -12.32 -5.17
CA SER A 188 15.91 -11.40 -5.12
C SER A 188 14.87 -11.90 -4.13
N VAL A 189 14.15 -10.99 -3.48
CA VAL A 189 13.08 -11.36 -2.55
C VAL A 189 12.01 -10.29 -2.57
N THR A 190 10.76 -10.69 -2.59
CA THR A 190 9.59 -9.82 -2.42
C THR A 190 8.67 -10.50 -1.42
N VAL A 191 8.41 -9.82 -0.31
CA VAL A 191 7.50 -10.26 0.75
C VAL A 191 6.28 -9.35 0.77
N ASP A 192 5.09 -9.93 0.92
CA ASP A 192 3.84 -9.21 1.09
C ASP A 192 2.94 -9.90 2.13
N VAL A 193 1.88 -9.21 2.55
CA VAL A 193 0.86 -9.72 3.45
C VAL A 193 -0.52 -9.35 2.94
N ALA A 194 -1.34 -10.35 2.60
CA ALA A 194 -2.78 -10.19 2.53
C ALA A 194 -3.35 -10.24 3.97
N GLN A 195 -3.58 -9.06 4.56
CA GLN A 195 -4.22 -8.91 5.87
C GLN A 195 -5.72 -8.70 5.68
N THR A 196 -6.45 -9.80 5.54
CA THR A 196 -7.86 -9.77 5.13
C THR A 196 -8.78 -9.84 6.32
N LYS A 197 -9.78 -8.96 6.36
CA LYS A 197 -10.80 -8.91 7.41
C LYS A 197 -12.20 -9.12 6.84
N VAL A 198 -12.97 -9.99 7.48
CA VAL A 198 -14.40 -10.18 7.19
C VAL A 198 -15.20 -9.82 8.43
N ALA A 199 -15.99 -8.76 8.32
CA ALA A 199 -16.84 -8.27 9.40
C ALA A 199 -18.23 -8.90 9.32
N PHE A 200 -18.83 -9.15 10.50
CA PHE A 200 -20.20 -9.59 10.64
C PHE A 200 -21.04 -8.56 11.39
N ASP A 201 -22.35 -8.54 11.16
CA ASP A 201 -23.32 -7.87 12.02
C ASP A 201 -23.73 -8.74 13.22
N LYS A 202 -24.66 -8.25 14.05
CA LYS A 202 -25.17 -8.97 15.23
C LYS A 202 -25.98 -10.23 14.89
N ASP A 203 -26.48 -10.32 13.65
CA ASP A 203 -27.20 -11.49 13.15
C ASP A 203 -26.26 -12.50 12.46
N MET A 204 -24.95 -12.26 12.53
CA MET A 204 -23.91 -13.03 11.85
C MET A 204 -24.07 -13.03 10.33
N LYS A 205 -24.51 -11.91 9.75
CA LYS A 205 -24.42 -11.63 8.31
C LYS A 205 -23.14 -10.88 8.01
N VAL A 206 -22.48 -11.25 6.92
CA VAL A 206 -21.27 -10.57 6.46
C VAL A 206 -21.63 -9.16 6.00
N THR A 207 -20.90 -8.18 6.54
CA THR A 207 -21.04 -6.75 6.20
C THR A 207 -19.92 -6.23 5.32
N SER A 208 -18.79 -6.96 5.23
CA SER A 208 -17.75 -6.68 4.24
C SER A 208 -18.29 -6.86 2.82
N ASP A 209 -17.80 -6.03 1.89
CA ASP A 209 -18.14 -6.16 0.47
C ASP A 209 -17.55 -7.45 -0.11
N ARG A 210 -18.43 -8.37 -0.51
CA ARG A 210 -18.07 -9.68 -1.06
C ARG A 210 -17.57 -9.63 -2.50
N ALA A 211 -17.88 -8.55 -3.22
CA ALA A 211 -17.54 -8.38 -4.62
C ALA A 211 -16.23 -7.58 -4.80
N ALA A 212 -15.80 -6.85 -3.77
CA ALA A 212 -14.55 -6.11 -3.80
C ALA A 212 -13.35 -7.04 -3.60
N GLU A 213 -12.31 -6.79 -4.37
CA GLU A 213 -10.98 -7.34 -4.13
C GLU A 213 -10.41 -6.79 -2.82
N VAL A 214 -9.72 -7.65 -2.07
CA VAL A 214 -9.00 -7.26 -0.86
C VAL A 214 -7.51 -7.12 -1.19
N LYS A 215 -7.05 -5.87 -1.23
CA LYS A 215 -5.66 -5.50 -1.50
C LYS A 215 -4.69 -6.01 -0.45
N SER A 216 -3.50 -6.42 -0.88
CA SER A 216 -2.36 -6.72 -0.01
C SER A 216 -1.78 -5.45 0.63
N LYS A 217 -0.79 -5.59 1.52
CA LYS A 217 -0.13 -4.43 2.12
C LYS A 217 0.71 -3.64 1.12
N LYS A 218 1.36 -4.29 0.14
CA LYS A 218 2.10 -3.53 -0.89
C LYS A 218 1.15 -2.84 -1.87
N ASP A 219 0.03 -3.46 -2.23
CA ASP A 219 -0.97 -2.84 -3.13
C ASP A 219 -1.68 -1.64 -2.48
N LEU A 220 -1.82 -1.67 -1.15
CA LEU A 220 -2.27 -0.51 -0.39
C LEU A 220 -1.20 0.58 -0.35
N GLY A 221 0.09 0.22 -0.29
CA GLY A 221 1.19 1.18 -0.23
C GLY A 221 0.96 2.21 0.90
N PRO A 222 0.94 3.52 0.62
CA PRO A 222 0.63 4.56 1.60
C PRO A 222 -0.77 4.45 2.23
N ASP A 223 -1.76 3.88 1.53
CA ASP A 223 -3.13 3.74 2.04
C ASP A 223 -3.21 2.73 3.19
N TYR A 224 -2.19 1.90 3.41
CA TYR A 224 -2.09 1.05 4.59
C TYR A 224 -1.99 1.89 5.88
N GLY A 225 -1.35 3.06 5.81
CA GLY A 225 -1.39 4.10 6.85
C GLY A 225 -0.63 3.77 8.14
N MET A 226 0.41 2.93 8.08
CA MET A 226 1.21 2.55 9.25
C MET A 226 2.07 3.68 9.78
N VAL A 227 2.37 4.72 9.00
CA VAL A 227 3.18 5.88 9.43
C VAL A 227 2.67 6.46 10.76
N LYS A 228 1.35 6.46 10.97
CA LYS A 228 0.71 6.99 12.20
C LYS A 228 1.05 6.16 13.46
N ALA A 229 1.30 4.87 13.30
CA ALA A 229 1.63 3.93 14.38
C ALA A 229 3.12 3.58 14.46
N SER A 230 3.89 3.93 13.43
CA SER A 230 5.31 3.62 13.30
C SER A 230 6.16 4.53 14.19
N SER A 231 6.95 3.94 15.09
CA SER A 231 7.86 4.70 15.96
C SER A 231 9.01 5.38 15.22
N ILE A 232 9.25 4.97 13.97
CA ILE A 232 10.29 5.53 13.09
C ILE A 232 9.70 6.35 11.94
N GLY A 233 8.38 6.60 11.94
CA GLY A 233 7.70 7.41 10.93
C GLY A 233 7.70 6.82 9.51
N LYS A 234 8.00 5.54 9.36
CA LYS A 234 7.99 4.81 8.08
C LYS A 234 6.72 3.98 7.89
N GLU A 235 6.25 3.88 6.65
CA GLU A 235 5.23 2.94 6.21
C GLU A 235 5.70 1.49 6.28
N TRP A 236 4.74 0.55 6.17
CA TRP A 236 5.06 -0.88 6.23
C TRP A 236 5.96 -1.32 5.07
N PHE A 237 5.65 -0.88 3.84
CA PHE A 237 6.40 -1.26 2.65
C PHE A 237 7.85 -0.73 2.69
N GLU A 238 8.10 0.44 3.29
CA GLU A 238 9.44 0.99 3.45
C GLU A 238 10.29 0.19 4.45
N GLN A 239 9.67 -0.32 5.52
CA GLN A 239 10.35 -1.22 6.47
C GLN A 239 10.56 -2.61 5.84
N MET A 240 9.60 -3.08 5.07
CA MET A 240 9.70 -4.35 4.35
C MET A 240 10.84 -4.32 3.32
N GLU A 241 10.96 -3.23 2.55
CA GLU A 241 12.05 -3.04 1.59
C GLU A 241 13.43 -3.03 2.28
N ALA A 242 13.56 -2.37 3.43
CA ALA A 242 14.80 -2.40 4.20
C ALA A 242 15.15 -3.83 4.65
N PHE A 243 14.15 -4.61 5.06
CA PHE A 243 14.37 -6.00 5.48
C PHE A 243 14.68 -6.93 4.30
N GLU A 244 14.01 -6.76 3.16
CA GLU A 244 14.28 -7.46 1.91
C GLU A 244 15.70 -7.20 1.41
N ASN A 245 16.16 -5.95 1.43
CA ASN A 245 17.52 -5.58 1.06
C ASN A 245 18.56 -6.24 1.98
N TRP A 246 18.27 -6.36 3.27
CA TRP A 246 19.13 -7.07 4.23
C TRP A 246 19.20 -8.57 3.96
N MET A 247 18.15 -9.20 3.40
CA MET A 247 18.16 -10.62 3.04
C MET A 247 19.04 -10.94 1.83
N ILE A 248 19.25 -9.98 0.92
CA ILE A 248 20.06 -10.20 -0.29
C ILE A 248 21.46 -10.70 0.08
N GLY A 249 21.92 -11.74 -0.61
CA GLY A 249 23.21 -12.39 -0.41
C GLY A 249 23.28 -13.33 0.81
N LYS A 250 22.17 -13.54 1.53
CA LYS A 250 22.08 -14.47 2.67
C LYS A 250 21.35 -15.74 2.29
N THR A 251 21.69 -16.84 2.95
CA THR A 251 20.94 -18.09 2.91
C THR A 251 19.70 -18.02 3.79
N ALA A 252 18.70 -18.87 3.55
CA ALA A 252 17.52 -18.98 4.41
C ALA A 252 17.89 -19.26 5.89
N ALA A 253 18.94 -20.06 6.14
CA ALA A 253 19.42 -20.35 7.48
C ALA A 253 20.02 -19.13 8.20
N GLU A 254 20.76 -18.27 7.47
CA GLU A 254 21.28 -17.02 8.04
C GLU A 254 20.16 -16.01 8.35
N ILE A 255 19.12 -15.97 7.50
CA ILE A 255 17.92 -15.14 7.71
C ILE A 255 17.15 -15.64 8.93
N ALA A 256 16.95 -16.96 9.06
CA ALA A 256 16.32 -17.58 10.22
C ALA A 256 17.10 -17.35 11.52
N GLY A 257 18.43 -17.23 11.43
CA GLY A 257 19.31 -16.90 12.54
C GLY A 257 19.30 -15.43 12.95
N LEU A 258 18.44 -14.58 12.37
CA LEU A 258 18.34 -13.16 12.74
C LEU A 258 18.12 -13.01 14.25
N LYS A 259 18.98 -12.23 14.90
CA LYS A 259 18.78 -11.85 16.28
C LYS A 259 17.58 -10.90 16.39
N VAL A 260 16.63 -11.25 17.24
CA VAL A 260 15.43 -10.46 17.53
C VAL A 260 15.32 -10.16 19.02
N LYS A 261 14.47 -9.19 19.35
CA LYS A 261 14.07 -8.86 20.73
C LYS A 261 12.58 -8.54 20.82
N GLU A 262 12.06 -8.62 22.04
CA GLU A 262 10.75 -8.07 22.38
C GLU A 262 10.88 -6.57 22.60
N ARG A 263 10.03 -5.80 21.90
CA ARG A 263 9.87 -4.36 22.11
C ARG A 263 8.69 -4.06 23.03
N ASP A 264 7.57 -4.74 22.80
CA ASP A 264 6.33 -4.63 23.55
C ASP A 264 5.47 -5.89 23.34
N GLU A 265 4.34 -6.01 24.07
CA GLU A 265 3.47 -7.20 24.03
C GLU A 265 2.97 -7.58 22.62
N SER A 266 2.83 -6.57 21.73
CA SER A 266 2.39 -6.76 20.35
C SER A 266 3.55 -6.99 19.37
N HIS A 267 4.80 -6.76 19.81
CA HIS A 267 6.01 -6.79 18.97
C HIS A 267 7.13 -7.57 19.65
N LYS A 268 6.97 -8.90 19.64
CA LYS A 268 7.86 -9.83 20.36
C LYS A 268 9.14 -10.18 19.61
N ASN A 269 9.14 -10.08 18.28
CA ASN A 269 10.24 -10.50 17.43
C ASN A 269 10.64 -9.38 16.46
N VAL A 270 11.07 -8.22 16.98
CA VAL A 270 11.63 -7.13 16.17
C VAL A 270 13.14 -7.32 16.00
N PRO A 271 13.75 -6.92 14.87
CA PRO A 271 15.19 -7.06 14.67
C PRO A 271 16.04 -6.40 15.77
N ASP A 272 17.11 -7.08 16.19
CA ASP A 272 18.09 -6.62 17.19
C ASP A 272 19.52 -6.68 16.63
N VAL A 273 19.67 -6.29 15.37
CA VAL A 273 20.96 -6.14 14.68
C VAL A 273 21.13 -4.70 14.20
N PRO A 274 22.31 -4.08 14.34
CA PRO A 274 22.53 -2.65 14.04
C PRO A 274 22.08 -2.21 12.64
N GLU A 275 22.13 -3.10 11.66
CA GLU A 275 21.75 -2.87 10.27
C GLU A 275 20.24 -2.65 10.09
N LEU A 276 19.42 -3.12 11.04
CA LEU A 276 17.95 -3.11 10.96
C LEU A 276 17.27 -2.31 12.05
N THR A 277 17.92 -2.06 13.20
CA THR A 277 17.26 -1.44 14.37
C THR A 277 16.69 -0.04 14.12
N SER A 278 17.25 0.71 13.15
CA SER A 278 16.78 2.05 12.77
C SER A 278 15.78 2.04 11.61
N SER A 279 15.65 0.92 10.89
CA SER A 279 14.92 0.83 9.63
C SER A 279 13.74 -0.14 9.68
N VAL A 280 13.74 -1.09 10.62
CA VAL A 280 12.72 -2.13 10.78
C VAL A 280 12.32 -2.25 12.25
N THR A 281 11.08 -1.87 12.55
CA THR A 281 10.50 -1.88 13.90
C THR A 281 9.27 -2.78 14.01
N ILE A 282 8.93 -3.49 12.94
CA ILE A 282 7.85 -4.47 12.89
C ILE A 282 8.35 -5.85 13.31
N THR A 283 7.44 -6.71 13.79
CA THR A 283 7.70 -8.13 14.01
C THR A 283 8.00 -8.80 12.68
N VAL A 284 9.08 -9.61 12.60
CA VAL A 284 9.57 -10.19 11.34
C VAL A 284 9.44 -11.72 11.21
N GLU A 285 8.98 -12.39 12.25
CA GLU A 285 8.91 -13.86 12.32
C GLU A 285 8.15 -14.51 11.15
N SER A 286 6.99 -13.99 10.76
CA SER A 286 6.21 -14.55 9.66
C SER A 286 6.88 -14.34 8.29
N TYR A 287 7.63 -13.25 8.12
CA TYR A 287 8.38 -12.98 6.88
C TYR A 287 9.56 -13.94 6.74
N ILE A 288 10.27 -14.21 7.85
CA ILE A 288 11.34 -15.20 7.90
C ILE A 288 10.79 -16.58 7.55
N ALA A 289 9.68 -16.99 8.19
CA ALA A 289 9.05 -18.28 7.93
C ALA A 289 8.62 -18.44 6.46
N ALA A 290 8.07 -17.39 5.84
CA ALA A 290 7.70 -17.42 4.43
C ALA A 290 8.92 -17.58 3.50
N VAL A 291 10.06 -16.96 3.82
CA VAL A 291 11.31 -17.12 3.05
C VAL A 291 11.92 -18.51 3.24
N GLU A 292 11.89 -19.05 4.46
CA GLU A 292 12.30 -20.44 4.72
C GLU A 292 11.46 -21.44 3.93
N GLU A 293 10.14 -21.23 3.88
CA GLU A 293 9.23 -22.08 3.10
C GLU A 293 9.50 -21.94 1.60
N ALA A 294 9.75 -20.72 1.12
CA ALA A 294 10.14 -20.49 -0.27
C ALA A 294 11.43 -21.25 -0.64
N TRP A 295 12.40 -21.32 0.27
CA TRP A 295 13.62 -22.11 0.06
C TRP A 295 13.35 -23.62 0.00
N LYS A 296 12.48 -24.14 0.88
CA LYS A 296 12.10 -25.57 0.84
C LYS A 296 11.39 -25.94 -0.46
N ASN A 297 10.62 -25.01 -1.00
CA ASN A 297 9.85 -25.17 -2.24
C ASN A 297 10.61 -24.69 -3.48
N ALA A 298 11.92 -24.44 -3.37
CA ALA A 298 12.69 -23.85 -4.46
C ALA A 298 12.83 -24.81 -5.67
N GLU A 299 12.49 -24.33 -6.85
CA GLU A 299 12.58 -25.02 -8.14
C GLU A 299 13.60 -24.36 -9.06
N ASP A 300 14.14 -25.12 -10.02
CA ASP A 300 15.13 -24.61 -10.96
C ASP A 300 14.53 -23.53 -11.87
N ALA A 301 15.26 -22.41 -12.04
CA ALA A 301 14.87 -21.25 -12.83
C ALA A 301 16.07 -20.69 -13.61
N HIS A 302 16.89 -21.57 -14.18
CA HIS A 302 18.07 -21.17 -14.96
C HIS A 302 17.71 -20.23 -16.12
N GLY A 303 18.43 -19.11 -16.21
CA GLY A 303 18.18 -18.08 -17.23
C GLY A 303 17.22 -16.98 -16.78
N ALA A 304 16.70 -17.04 -15.56
CA ALA A 304 15.95 -15.95 -14.97
C ALA A 304 16.85 -14.76 -14.61
N GLU A 305 16.37 -13.56 -14.89
CA GLU A 305 16.97 -12.29 -14.49
C GLU A 305 16.19 -11.59 -13.38
N LYS A 306 14.88 -11.84 -13.29
CA LYS A 306 13.99 -11.21 -12.30
C LYS A 306 13.02 -12.21 -11.71
N VAL A 307 12.58 -11.94 -10.48
CA VAL A 307 11.46 -12.65 -9.85
C VAL A 307 10.44 -11.62 -9.38
N GLY A 308 9.17 -11.88 -9.63
CA GLY A 308 8.05 -11.08 -9.13
C GLY A 308 7.05 -11.88 -8.34
N LEU A 309 6.28 -11.17 -7.52
CA LEU A 309 5.21 -11.68 -6.67
C LEU A 309 3.90 -11.05 -7.11
N GLY A 310 2.84 -11.86 -7.22
CA GLY A 310 1.47 -11.39 -7.39
C GLY A 310 0.57 -11.99 -6.32
N VAL A 311 -0.37 -11.20 -5.82
CA VAL A 311 -1.26 -11.57 -4.70
C VAL A 311 -2.64 -10.96 -4.90
N GLU A 312 -3.67 -11.80 -4.97
CA GLU A 312 -5.05 -11.35 -5.08
C GLU A 312 -5.91 -12.06 -4.04
N THR A 313 -6.74 -11.34 -3.28
CA THR A 313 -7.59 -11.94 -2.25
C THR A 313 -9.07 -11.61 -2.43
N HIS A 314 -9.90 -12.64 -2.31
CA HIS A 314 -11.35 -12.55 -2.41
C HIS A 314 -12.06 -13.14 -1.20
N ILE A 315 -13.20 -12.56 -0.84
CA ILE A 315 -14.03 -13.04 0.29
C ILE A 315 -15.43 -13.51 -0.13
N GLY A 316 -15.68 -13.60 -1.44
CA GLY A 316 -16.99 -13.92 -2.00
C GLY A 316 -17.59 -15.26 -1.53
N SER A 317 -16.74 -16.19 -1.10
CA SER A 317 -17.12 -17.50 -0.55
C SER A 317 -17.62 -17.45 0.90
N SER A 318 -17.58 -16.28 1.56
CA SER A 318 -18.04 -16.10 2.95
C SER A 318 -19.56 -16.20 3.08
N LYS A 319 -20.06 -16.92 4.09
CA LYS A 319 -21.48 -17.24 4.27
C LYS A 319 -22.06 -16.58 5.52
N ASP A 320 -23.28 -16.07 5.35
CA ASP A 320 -24.12 -15.62 6.46
C ASP A 320 -24.61 -16.80 7.30
N LYS A 321 -25.03 -16.52 8.53
CA LYS A 321 -25.88 -17.43 9.30
C LYS A 321 -27.22 -17.64 8.59
N ALA A 322 -27.63 -18.90 8.43
CA ALA A 322 -28.97 -19.31 8.04
C ALA A 322 -29.41 -20.55 8.83
N ALA A 323 -30.67 -20.99 8.68
CA ALA A 323 -31.28 -22.03 9.53
C ALA A 323 -30.41 -23.28 9.76
N ASP A 324 -29.76 -23.79 8.71
CA ASP A 324 -28.88 -24.98 8.77
C ASP A 324 -27.45 -24.66 8.30
N VAL A 325 -27.09 -23.37 8.23
CA VAL A 325 -25.78 -22.91 7.75
C VAL A 325 -25.14 -22.06 8.82
N LYS A 326 -24.03 -22.56 9.38
CA LYS A 326 -23.21 -21.77 10.29
C LYS A 326 -22.49 -20.65 9.51
N PRO A 327 -22.36 -19.46 10.12
CA PRO A 327 -21.59 -18.38 9.52
C PRO A 327 -20.12 -18.78 9.37
N VAL A 328 -19.53 -18.43 8.23
CA VAL A 328 -18.11 -18.67 7.95
C VAL A 328 -17.54 -17.52 7.13
N ALA A 329 -16.39 -17.02 7.57
CA ALA A 329 -15.56 -16.16 6.74
C ALA A 329 -14.62 -17.05 5.94
N GLN A 330 -14.61 -16.91 4.61
CA GLN A 330 -13.67 -17.58 3.73
C GLN A 330 -12.91 -16.52 2.94
N MET A 331 -11.59 -16.53 3.09
CA MET A 331 -10.64 -15.66 2.40
C MET A 331 -9.83 -16.54 1.46
N ASP A 332 -10.06 -16.39 0.16
CA ASP A 332 -9.36 -17.09 -0.90
C ASP A 332 -8.23 -16.17 -1.41
N THR A 333 -7.00 -16.42 -0.99
CA THR A 333 -5.80 -15.68 -1.40
C THR A 333 -5.04 -16.47 -2.47
N TYR A 334 -5.04 -15.95 -3.68
CA TYR A 334 -4.24 -16.40 -4.81
C TYR A 334 -2.85 -15.78 -4.71
N MET A 335 -1.81 -16.56 -4.96
CA MET A 335 -0.43 -16.09 -4.87
C MET A 335 0.42 -16.76 -5.93
N THR A 336 1.41 -16.04 -6.46
CA THR A 336 2.36 -16.62 -7.40
C THR A 336 3.72 -15.97 -7.36
N ALA A 337 4.76 -16.78 -7.54
CA ALA A 337 6.10 -16.31 -7.88
C ALA A 337 6.36 -16.58 -9.38
N VAL A 338 6.84 -15.57 -10.11
CA VAL A 338 7.18 -15.70 -11.54
C VAL A 338 8.63 -15.28 -11.77
N ALA A 339 9.43 -16.18 -12.33
CA ALA A 339 10.78 -15.93 -12.80
C ALA A 339 10.76 -15.57 -14.29
N LEU A 340 11.44 -14.49 -14.65
CA LEU A 340 11.47 -13.96 -16.01
C LEU A 340 12.87 -13.95 -16.59
N ASP A 341 12.98 -14.25 -17.88
CA ASP A 341 14.20 -14.03 -18.64
C ASP A 341 14.40 -12.56 -19.00
N LYS A 342 15.53 -12.26 -19.64
CA LYS A 342 15.90 -10.91 -20.10
C LYS A 342 14.90 -10.25 -21.06
N ASP A 343 14.08 -11.07 -21.74
CA ASP A 343 13.09 -10.62 -22.72
C ASP A 343 11.68 -10.50 -22.09
N GLY A 344 11.57 -10.69 -20.77
CA GLY A 344 10.31 -10.61 -20.04
C GLY A 344 9.40 -11.82 -20.24
N LYS A 345 9.96 -12.98 -20.62
CA LYS A 345 9.22 -14.23 -20.76
C LYS A 345 9.37 -15.10 -19.51
N VAL A 346 8.32 -15.84 -19.19
CA VAL A 346 8.29 -16.76 -18.05
C VAL A 346 9.32 -17.88 -18.26
N VAL A 347 10.28 -17.97 -17.35
CA VAL A 347 11.20 -19.11 -17.22
C VAL A 347 10.54 -20.19 -16.36
N LYS A 348 9.92 -19.76 -15.27
CA LYS A 348 9.23 -20.62 -14.31
C LYS A 348 8.17 -19.81 -13.56
N SER A 349 7.06 -20.43 -13.23
CA SER A 349 6.07 -19.89 -12.29
C SER A 349 5.70 -20.95 -11.26
N ILE A 350 5.35 -20.48 -10.06
CA ILE A 350 4.79 -21.28 -8.98
C ILE A 350 3.51 -20.56 -8.54
N VAL A 351 2.36 -21.22 -8.63
CA VAL A 351 1.04 -20.68 -8.32
C VAL A 351 0.44 -21.48 -7.16
N ASP A 352 -0.13 -20.79 -6.19
CA ASP A 352 -0.80 -21.40 -5.06
C ASP A 352 -2.04 -20.61 -4.62
N VAL A 353 -2.89 -21.25 -3.82
CA VAL A 353 -4.08 -20.64 -3.22
C VAL A 353 -4.22 -21.07 -1.77
N ALA A 354 -4.28 -20.09 -0.88
CA ALA A 354 -4.71 -20.29 0.50
C ALA A 354 -6.24 -20.08 0.58
N GLN A 355 -6.99 -21.14 0.87
CA GLN A 355 -8.44 -21.05 1.12
C GLN A 355 -8.72 -21.03 2.62
N VAL A 356 -8.48 -19.88 3.25
CA VAL A 356 -8.54 -19.75 4.71
C VAL A 356 -9.99 -19.62 5.16
N LYS A 357 -10.41 -20.48 6.11
CA LYS A 357 -11.75 -20.46 6.69
C LYS A 357 -11.70 -20.17 8.18
N VAL A 358 -12.47 -19.18 8.62
CA VAL A 358 -12.74 -18.90 10.02
C VAL A 358 -14.21 -19.18 10.30
N ASN A 359 -14.44 -20.29 10.99
CA ASN A 359 -15.77 -20.75 11.38
C ASN A 359 -16.22 -20.08 12.68
N TYR A 360 -17.49 -19.71 12.73
CA TYR A 360 -18.14 -19.16 13.90
C TYR A 360 -19.32 -20.03 14.33
N ASP A 361 -19.62 -20.02 15.62
CA ASP A 361 -20.91 -20.49 16.10
C ASP A 361 -22.02 -19.45 15.83
N GLU A 362 -23.24 -19.79 16.22
CA GLU A 362 -24.41 -18.95 16.00
C GLU A 362 -24.42 -17.65 16.81
N ASN A 363 -23.57 -17.54 17.83
CA ASN A 363 -23.42 -16.39 18.71
C ASN A 363 -22.19 -15.54 18.35
N GLY A 364 -21.47 -15.90 17.28
CA GLY A 364 -20.28 -15.18 16.84
C GLY A 364 -19.02 -15.53 17.62
N VAL A 365 -18.95 -16.69 18.28
CA VAL A 365 -17.70 -17.19 18.88
C VAL A 365 -16.90 -17.97 17.82
N VAL A 366 -15.59 -17.70 17.70
CA VAL A 366 -14.71 -18.43 16.79
C VAL A 366 -14.62 -19.89 17.24
N THR A 367 -14.91 -20.81 16.32
CA THR A 367 -14.84 -22.26 16.55
C THR A 367 -13.66 -22.92 15.85
N SER A 368 -12.94 -22.19 15.00
CA SER A 368 -11.70 -22.67 14.37
C SER A 368 -10.56 -22.65 15.37
N ASP A 369 -9.70 -23.67 15.33
CA ASP A 369 -8.47 -23.67 16.12
C ASP A 369 -7.52 -22.60 15.56
N LYS A 370 -7.28 -21.55 16.36
CA LYS A 370 -6.46 -20.40 15.97
C LYS A 370 -4.96 -20.72 15.90
N THR A 371 -4.55 -21.89 16.42
CA THR A 371 -3.17 -22.36 16.48
C THR A 371 -2.87 -23.48 15.50
N ALA A 372 -3.89 -24.03 14.86
CA ALA A 372 -3.72 -25.08 13.86
C ALA A 372 -3.00 -24.55 12.62
N GLU A 373 -2.14 -25.41 12.05
CA GLU A 373 -1.52 -25.18 10.74
C GLU A 373 -2.62 -25.10 9.67
N ILE A 374 -2.58 -24.04 8.87
CA ILE A 374 -3.47 -23.86 7.72
C ILE A 374 -2.66 -24.11 6.47
N LYS A 375 -3.10 -25.08 5.67
CA LYS A 375 -2.42 -25.49 4.44
C LYS A 375 -3.04 -24.88 3.19
N THR A 376 -2.21 -24.56 2.22
CA THR A 376 -2.61 -24.13 0.88
C THR A 376 -3.06 -25.32 0.02
N LYS A 377 -3.60 -25.06 -1.17
CA LYS A 377 -3.94 -26.13 -2.11
C LYS A 377 -2.72 -26.92 -2.56
N GLN A 378 -1.58 -26.25 -2.76
CA GLN A 378 -0.34 -26.92 -3.16
C GLN A 378 0.22 -27.82 -2.05
N GLU A 379 0.09 -27.42 -0.78
CA GLU A 379 0.51 -28.22 0.37
C GLU A 379 -0.43 -29.39 0.68
N LEU A 380 -1.72 -29.24 0.39
CA LEU A 380 -2.72 -30.29 0.60
C LEU A 380 -2.55 -31.47 -0.36
N LYS A 381 -2.05 -31.23 -1.59
CA LYS A 381 -1.92 -32.24 -2.66
C LYS A 381 -3.20 -33.08 -2.79
N GLU A 382 -3.13 -34.41 -2.66
CA GLU A 382 -4.28 -35.31 -2.72
C GLU A 382 -5.29 -35.08 -1.58
N GLY A 383 -4.85 -34.49 -0.46
CA GLY A 383 -5.70 -34.08 0.65
C GLY A 383 -6.71 -32.98 0.27
N TYR A 384 -6.50 -32.24 -0.83
CA TYR A 384 -7.47 -31.27 -1.32
C TYR A 384 -8.73 -31.96 -1.87
N GLY A 385 -8.57 -33.12 -2.50
CA GLY A 385 -9.66 -34.02 -2.90
C GLY A 385 -10.48 -33.57 -4.11
N MET A 386 -9.89 -32.78 -5.01
CA MET A 386 -10.57 -32.29 -6.22
C MET A 386 -10.83 -33.39 -7.26
N VAL A 387 -10.13 -34.53 -7.21
CA VAL A 387 -10.33 -35.65 -8.17
C VAL A 387 -11.80 -36.03 -8.30
N LYS A 388 -12.58 -35.98 -7.21
CA LYS A 388 -14.02 -36.30 -7.21
C LYS A 388 -14.88 -35.33 -8.03
N ALA A 389 -14.44 -34.07 -8.15
CA ALA A 389 -15.12 -33.02 -8.89
C ALA A 389 -14.48 -32.75 -10.27
N SER A 390 -13.33 -33.36 -10.55
CA SER A 390 -12.55 -33.18 -11.77
C SER A 390 -13.06 -34.08 -12.88
N SER A 391 -13.48 -33.49 -14.01
CA SER A 391 -13.94 -34.27 -15.18
C SER A 391 -12.82 -35.03 -15.88
N ILE A 392 -11.57 -34.70 -15.60
CA ILE A 392 -10.37 -35.35 -16.14
C ILE A 392 -9.65 -36.22 -15.11
N GLY A 393 -10.23 -36.41 -13.92
CA GLY A 393 -9.67 -37.27 -12.88
C GLY A 393 -8.35 -36.79 -12.27
N LYS A 394 -8.00 -35.51 -12.44
CA LYS A 394 -6.79 -34.88 -11.88
C LYS A 394 -7.08 -34.02 -10.66
N GLU A 395 -6.15 -34.00 -9.71
CA GLU A 395 -6.13 -33.07 -8.58
C GLU A 395 -5.81 -31.64 -9.02
N TRP A 396 -6.07 -30.67 -8.14
CA TRP A 396 -5.81 -29.25 -8.43
C TRP A 396 -4.34 -28.99 -8.77
N PHE A 397 -3.41 -29.54 -7.99
CA PHE A 397 -1.97 -29.30 -8.18
C PHE A 397 -1.46 -29.87 -9.51
N GLU A 398 -2.04 -30.97 -10.01
CA GLU A 398 -1.67 -31.56 -11.31
C GLU A 398 -2.15 -30.69 -12.47
N GLN A 399 -3.33 -30.08 -12.33
CA GLN A 399 -3.84 -29.14 -13.32
C GLN A 399 -3.04 -27.83 -13.29
N MET A 400 -2.67 -27.36 -12.09
CA MET A 400 -1.85 -26.17 -11.94
C MET A 400 -0.46 -26.36 -12.56
N ALA A 401 0.20 -27.50 -12.32
CA ALA A 401 1.48 -27.82 -12.93
C ALA A 401 1.42 -27.80 -14.47
N ALA A 402 0.33 -28.30 -15.07
CA ALA A 402 0.13 -28.22 -16.52
C ALA A 402 -0.08 -26.79 -17.01
N PHE A 403 -0.74 -25.93 -16.22
CA PHE A 403 -0.93 -24.53 -16.54
C PHE A 403 0.39 -23.74 -16.42
N GLU A 404 1.18 -24.00 -15.39
CA GLU A 404 2.52 -23.44 -15.19
C GLU A 404 3.47 -23.83 -16.32
N GLU A 405 3.48 -25.11 -16.72
CA GLU A 405 4.27 -25.58 -17.85
C GLU A 405 3.89 -24.88 -19.16
N TRP A 406 2.59 -24.66 -19.39
CA TRP A 406 2.12 -23.91 -20.56
C TRP A 406 2.59 -22.44 -20.56
N MET A 407 2.78 -21.82 -19.39
CA MET A 407 3.24 -20.43 -19.30
C MET A 407 4.71 -20.25 -19.69
N ILE A 408 5.53 -21.31 -19.64
CA ILE A 408 6.97 -21.23 -19.96
C ILE A 408 7.19 -20.68 -21.38
N GLY A 409 8.08 -19.70 -21.49
CA GLY A 409 8.45 -19.01 -22.72
C GLY A 409 7.44 -17.95 -23.19
N LYS A 410 6.36 -17.70 -22.43
CA LYS A 410 5.33 -16.71 -22.77
C LYS A 410 5.51 -15.39 -22.04
N THR A 411 5.03 -14.34 -22.66
CA THR A 411 4.89 -12.99 -22.09
C THR A 411 3.55 -12.83 -21.35
N ALA A 412 3.42 -11.79 -20.51
CA ALA A 412 2.16 -11.45 -19.86
C ALA A 412 0.99 -11.32 -20.84
N ALA A 413 1.21 -10.70 -22.01
CA ALA A 413 0.17 -10.51 -23.02
C ALA A 413 -0.31 -11.83 -23.64
N GLU A 414 0.60 -12.78 -23.86
CA GLU A 414 0.25 -14.12 -24.38
C GLU A 414 -0.52 -14.94 -23.34
N ILE A 415 -0.16 -14.81 -22.05
CA ILE A 415 -0.84 -15.48 -20.94
C ILE A 415 -2.24 -14.89 -20.77
N ALA A 416 -2.37 -13.56 -20.70
CA ALA A 416 -3.67 -12.88 -20.64
C ALA A 416 -4.55 -13.17 -21.86
N GLY A 417 -3.93 -13.37 -23.04
CA GLY A 417 -4.60 -13.71 -24.29
C GLY A 417 -5.03 -15.16 -24.43
N LEU A 418 -4.89 -16.00 -23.41
CA LEU A 418 -5.36 -17.39 -23.44
C LEU A 418 -6.85 -17.45 -23.78
N LYS A 419 -7.18 -18.24 -24.80
CA LYS A 419 -8.58 -18.52 -25.14
C LYS A 419 -9.19 -19.38 -24.04
N VAL A 420 -10.33 -18.93 -23.53
CA VAL A 420 -11.12 -19.62 -22.52
C VAL A 420 -12.57 -19.76 -22.97
N LYS A 421 -13.29 -20.69 -22.36
CA LYS A 421 -14.73 -20.86 -22.52
C LYS A 421 -15.43 -21.08 -21.20
N GLU A 422 -16.72 -20.77 -21.18
CA GLU A 422 -17.61 -21.19 -20.10
C GLU A 422 -17.95 -22.68 -20.27
N ARG A 423 -17.66 -23.46 -19.23
CA ARG A 423 -18.06 -24.87 -19.13
C ARG A 423 -19.39 -25.01 -18.41
N ASP A 424 -19.54 -24.27 -17.30
CA ASP A 424 -20.74 -24.22 -16.46
C ASP A 424 -20.75 -22.93 -15.61
N ALA A 425 -21.84 -22.69 -14.87
CA ALA A 425 -22.02 -21.47 -14.09
C ALA A 425 -20.93 -21.21 -13.02
N SER A 426 -20.26 -22.27 -12.56
CA SER A 426 -19.14 -22.19 -11.60
C SER A 426 -17.78 -22.15 -12.29
N HIS A 427 -17.71 -22.42 -13.61
CA HIS A 427 -16.48 -22.51 -14.38
C HIS A 427 -16.60 -21.72 -15.69
N LYS A 428 -16.44 -20.40 -15.56
CA LYS A 428 -16.69 -19.43 -16.64
C LYS A 428 -15.50 -19.21 -17.58
N ALA A 429 -14.29 -19.51 -17.13
CA ALA A 429 -13.05 -19.26 -17.86
C ALA A 429 -12.12 -20.48 -17.80
N VAL A 430 -12.54 -21.59 -18.40
CA VAL A 430 -11.71 -22.81 -18.53
C VAL A 430 -10.91 -22.73 -19.84
N PRO A 431 -9.63 -23.14 -19.89
CA PRO A 431 -8.83 -23.10 -21.11
C PRO A 431 -9.49 -23.81 -22.31
N ASP A 432 -9.45 -23.15 -23.47
CA ASP A 432 -10.01 -23.64 -24.74
C ASP A 432 -8.94 -23.69 -25.84
N VAL A 433 -7.74 -24.14 -25.47
CA VAL A 433 -6.63 -24.39 -26.38
C VAL A 433 -6.22 -25.87 -26.32
N PRO A 434 -5.87 -26.52 -27.44
CA PRO A 434 -5.56 -27.94 -27.49
C PRO A 434 -4.53 -28.41 -26.45
N GLU A 435 -3.55 -27.55 -26.15
CA GLU A 435 -2.46 -27.78 -25.20
C GLU A 435 -2.96 -27.97 -23.75
N LEU A 436 -4.11 -27.38 -23.40
CA LEU A 436 -4.63 -27.35 -22.02
C LEU A 436 -5.96 -28.10 -21.85
N THR A 437 -6.77 -28.26 -22.90
CA THR A 437 -8.13 -28.83 -22.79
C THR A 437 -8.21 -30.24 -22.18
N SER A 438 -7.13 -31.01 -22.22
CA SER A 438 -7.06 -32.36 -21.62
C SER A 438 -6.38 -32.39 -20.24
N SER A 439 -5.79 -31.29 -19.81
CA SER A 439 -4.96 -31.20 -18.60
C SER A 439 -5.46 -30.17 -17.59
N VAL A 440 -6.25 -29.18 -18.01
CA VAL A 440 -6.76 -28.10 -17.17
C VAL A 440 -8.24 -27.88 -17.44
N THR A 441 -9.04 -28.09 -16.40
CA THR A 441 -10.51 -27.96 -16.42
C THR A 441 -11.04 -26.98 -15.38
N ILE A 442 -10.16 -26.41 -14.56
CA ILE A 442 -10.47 -25.36 -13.60
C ILE A 442 -10.56 -23.99 -14.28
N THR A 443 -11.28 -23.05 -13.65
CA THR A 443 -11.27 -21.63 -14.04
C THR A 443 -9.88 -21.05 -13.82
N VAL A 444 -9.35 -20.28 -14.78
CA VAL A 444 -7.97 -19.75 -14.73
C VAL A 444 -7.83 -18.23 -14.69
N ASP A 445 -8.92 -17.47 -14.76
CA ASP A 445 -8.89 -15.99 -14.79
C ASP A 445 -8.15 -15.40 -13.58
N GLY A 446 -8.45 -15.85 -12.36
CA GLY A 446 -7.74 -15.41 -11.16
C GLY A 446 -6.24 -15.74 -11.18
N TYR A 447 -5.85 -16.90 -11.75
CA TYR A 447 -4.42 -17.24 -11.88
C TYR A 447 -3.72 -16.37 -12.93
N GLN A 448 -4.40 -16.05 -14.03
CA GLN A 448 -3.87 -15.13 -15.05
C GLN A 448 -3.65 -13.72 -14.47
N SER A 449 -4.56 -13.23 -13.62
CA SER A 449 -4.45 -11.94 -12.95
C SER A 449 -3.22 -11.87 -12.05
N VAL A 450 -3.06 -12.81 -11.10
CA VAL A 450 -1.89 -12.80 -10.20
C VAL A 450 -0.57 -13.05 -10.94
N VAL A 451 -0.56 -13.83 -12.03
CA VAL A 451 0.63 -13.99 -12.87
C VAL A 451 0.98 -12.69 -13.58
N ALA A 452 -0.01 -11.97 -14.12
CA ALA A 452 0.24 -10.68 -14.76
C ALA A 452 0.80 -9.65 -13.76
N GLU A 453 0.24 -9.58 -12.57
CA GLU A 453 0.71 -8.74 -11.48
C GLU A 453 2.15 -9.11 -11.06
N ALA A 454 2.45 -10.41 -10.92
CA ALA A 454 3.81 -10.87 -10.64
C ALA A 454 4.80 -10.47 -11.73
N ILE A 455 4.41 -10.50 -13.00
CA ILE A 455 5.28 -10.07 -14.10
C ILE A 455 5.55 -8.56 -14.03
N GLU A 456 4.53 -7.76 -13.71
CA GLU A 456 4.67 -6.30 -13.52
C GLU A 456 5.57 -5.96 -12.34
N ASN A 457 5.45 -6.71 -11.24
CA ASN A 457 6.19 -6.50 -10.00
C ASN A 457 7.61 -7.10 -10.00
N ALA A 458 8.05 -7.73 -11.10
CA ALA A 458 9.33 -8.43 -11.15
C ALA A 458 10.53 -7.47 -11.08
N ARG A 459 11.48 -7.79 -10.21
CA ARG A 459 12.67 -6.95 -9.94
C ARG A 459 13.97 -7.71 -9.82
#